data_AF-A0A183HUI1-F1
#
_entry.id   AF-A0A183HUI1-F1
#
_cell.length_a   1.000
_cell.length_b   1.000
_cell.length_c   1.000
_cell.angle_alpha   90.00
_cell.angle_beta   90.00
_cell.angle_gamma   90.00
#
_symmetry.space_group_name_H-M   'P 1'
#
loop_
_entity.id
_entity.type
_entity.pdbx_description
1 polymer ?
#
loop_
_entity_poly.entity_id
_entity_poly.type
_entity_poly.pdbx_seq_one_letter_code
_entity_poly.pdbx_strand_id
1 'polypeptide(L)'
;MEEENLEIDQEEMEALCDENAFECSDQDKDAIHEILANMFFTKVILPGMNYVENFADFLIDAELNNLPVLKRVCEGYLCSELNTKNDLITSLLLELLFLAIVFNLRVLKSITLSELSNRPEELEDPEILLNLDEYK
;
A
#
# COMPACT_ATOMS: atom_id res chain seq x y z
N MET A 1 54.49 -4.65 14.17
CA MET A 1 53.10 -4.84 13.75
C MET A 1 53.02 -6.26 13.27
N GLU A 2 52.59 -7.15 14.15
CA GLU A 2 52.31 -8.53 13.80
C GLU A 2 50.97 -8.52 13.06
N GLU A 3 50.99 -8.88 11.78
CA GLU A 3 49.76 -9.18 11.03
C GLU A 3 49.20 -10.48 11.59
N GLU A 4 48.13 -10.38 12.40
CA GLU A 4 47.30 -11.53 12.74
C GLU A 4 46.65 -12.03 11.45
N ASN A 5 47.23 -13.09 10.88
CA ASN A 5 46.54 -13.92 9.90
C ASN A 5 45.35 -14.58 10.63
N LEU A 6 44.18 -13.97 10.49
CA LEU A 6 42.90 -14.61 10.78
C LEU A 6 42.70 -15.69 9.72
N GLU A 7 43.17 -16.90 9.99
CA GLU A 7 42.73 -18.11 9.30
C GLU A 7 41.26 -18.31 9.68
N ILE A 8 40.36 -17.72 8.88
CA ILE A 8 38.92 -17.97 8.97
C ILE A 8 38.72 -19.44 8.60
N ASP A 9 38.18 -20.21 9.54
CA ASP A 9 37.96 -21.64 9.38
C ASP A 9 37.00 -21.88 8.20
N GLN A 10 37.24 -22.91 7.39
CA GLN A 10 36.44 -23.16 6.19
C GLN A 10 34.96 -23.43 6.54
N GLU A 11 34.68 -23.98 7.73
CA GLU A 11 33.33 -24.16 8.25
C GLU A 11 32.64 -22.83 8.62
N GLU A 12 33.37 -21.82 9.14
CA GLU A 12 32.83 -20.48 9.39
C GLU A 12 32.57 -19.72 8.07
N MET A 13 33.39 -19.97 7.04
CA MET A 13 33.22 -19.38 5.72
C MET A 13 32.00 -19.97 4.98
N GLU A 14 31.74 -21.28 5.12
CA GLU A 14 30.55 -21.93 4.56
C GLU A 14 29.26 -21.48 5.26
N ALA A 15 29.29 -21.21 6.57
CA ALA A 15 28.16 -20.63 7.30
C ALA A 15 27.83 -19.19 6.86
N LEU A 16 28.83 -18.43 6.39
CA LEU A 16 28.64 -17.09 5.81
C LEU A 16 28.16 -17.14 4.34
N CYS A 17 28.21 -18.31 3.71
CA CYS A 17 27.71 -18.56 2.36
C CYS A 17 26.35 -19.28 2.34
N ASP A 18 25.61 -19.26 3.44
CA ASP A 18 24.19 -19.64 3.41
C ASP A 18 23.45 -18.61 2.53
N GLU A 19 22.91 -19.04 1.39
CA GLU A 19 22.11 -18.19 0.49
C GLU A 19 20.94 -17.53 1.22
N ASN A 20 20.51 -18.12 2.36
CA ASN A 20 19.44 -17.63 3.21
C ASN A 20 19.94 -16.88 4.47
N ALA A 21 21.23 -16.58 4.59
CA ALA A 21 21.81 -15.89 5.76
C ALA A 21 21.15 -14.52 6.05
N PHE A 22 20.49 -13.92 5.05
CA PHE A 22 19.75 -12.66 5.16
C PHE A 22 18.23 -12.82 5.12
N GLU A 23 17.71 -14.05 4.99
CA GLU A 23 16.27 -14.30 5.09
C GLU A 23 15.81 -14.16 6.54
N CYS A 24 14.69 -13.47 6.74
CA CYS A 24 14.05 -13.44 8.05
C CYS A 24 13.67 -14.86 8.45
N SER A 25 13.99 -15.26 9.68
CA SER A 25 13.45 -16.48 10.27
C SER A 25 11.93 -16.49 10.16
N ASP A 26 11.31 -17.66 9.97
CA ASP A 26 9.85 -17.77 9.91
C ASP A 26 9.17 -17.22 11.17
N GLN A 27 9.89 -17.22 12.30
CA GLN A 27 9.53 -16.46 13.48
C GLN A 27 9.81 -14.97 13.22
N ASP A 28 8.76 -14.16 13.25
CA ASP A 28 8.74 -12.68 13.11
C ASP A 28 8.85 -12.12 11.68
N LYS A 29 8.98 -12.95 10.64
CA LYS A 29 9.02 -12.52 9.23
C LYS A 29 7.90 -11.55 8.85
N ASP A 30 6.65 -11.88 9.19
CA ASP A 30 5.49 -11.04 8.87
C ASP A 30 5.57 -9.66 9.54
N ALA A 31 6.00 -9.62 10.80
CA ALA A 31 6.14 -8.38 11.55
C ALA A 31 7.27 -7.50 11.00
N ILE A 32 8.40 -8.10 10.63
CA ILE A 32 9.52 -7.38 10.01
C ILE A 32 9.11 -6.83 8.64
N HIS A 33 8.46 -7.65 7.81
CA HIS A 33 7.95 -7.21 6.51
C HIS A 33 6.94 -6.07 6.65
N GLU A 34 6.06 -6.12 7.64
CA GLU A 34 5.10 -5.05 7.92
C GLU A 34 5.78 -3.75 8.36
N ILE A 35 6.81 -3.82 9.22
CA ILE A 35 7.59 -2.64 9.62
C ILE A 35 8.32 -2.03 8.42
N LEU A 36 8.99 -2.86 7.61
CA LEU A 36 9.70 -2.40 6.43
C LEU A 36 8.76 -1.79 5.38
N ALA A 37 7.61 -2.43 5.13
CA ALA A 37 6.58 -1.91 4.24
C ALA A 37 6.04 -0.56 4.74
N ASN A 38 5.74 -0.44 6.03
CA ASN A 38 5.30 0.82 6.64
C ASN A 38 6.36 1.92 6.51
N MET A 39 7.63 1.60 6.76
CA MET A 39 8.72 2.55 6.61
C MET A 39 8.87 2.99 5.15
N PHE A 40 8.90 2.05 4.21
CA PHE A 40 8.98 2.36 2.78
C PHE A 40 7.80 3.23 2.33
N PHE A 41 6.58 2.82 2.67
CA PHE A 41 5.38 3.57 2.31
C PHE A 41 5.43 4.99 2.89
N THR A 42 5.68 5.14 4.18
CA THR A 42 5.63 6.45 4.86
C THR A 42 6.79 7.38 4.49
N LYS A 43 7.98 6.84 4.22
CA LYS A 43 9.19 7.64 3.99
C LYS A 43 9.54 7.84 2.51
N VAL A 44 9.05 6.97 1.63
CA VAL A 44 9.40 7.01 0.20
C VAL A 44 8.16 7.32 -0.64
N ILE A 45 7.10 6.53 -0.48
CA ILE A 45 5.90 6.64 -1.33
C ILE A 45 5.07 7.88 -0.96
N LEU A 46 4.68 7.99 0.32
CA LEU A 46 3.80 9.03 0.81
C LEU A 46 4.33 10.45 0.53
N PRO A 47 5.62 10.77 0.75
CA PRO A 47 6.15 12.10 0.43
C PRO A 47 6.19 12.42 -1.07
N GLY A 48 6.16 11.40 -1.93
CA GLY A 48 6.12 11.54 -3.38
C GLY A 48 4.70 11.67 -3.95
N MET A 49 3.66 11.44 -3.13
CA MET A 49 2.27 11.45 -3.55
C MET A 49 1.52 12.62 -2.90
N ASN A 50 1.14 13.60 -3.73
CA ASN A 50 0.48 14.82 -3.26
C ASN A 50 -1.05 14.68 -3.14
N TYR A 51 -1.62 13.69 -3.81
CA TYR A 51 -3.06 13.53 -4.06
C TYR A 51 -3.50 12.11 -3.71
N VAL A 52 -4.72 11.95 -3.18
CA VAL A 52 -5.26 10.64 -2.73
C VAL A 52 -5.48 9.72 -3.94
N GLU A 53 -5.82 10.32 -5.07
CA GLU A 53 -5.99 9.76 -6.41
C GLU A 53 -4.74 8.97 -6.84
N ASN A 54 -3.55 9.50 -6.57
CA ASN A 54 -2.28 8.85 -6.95
C ASN A 54 -2.05 7.51 -6.22
N PHE A 55 -2.76 7.27 -5.12
CA PHE A 55 -2.66 6.00 -4.40
C PHE A 55 -3.46 4.89 -5.09
N ALA A 56 -4.41 5.21 -5.99
CA ALA A 56 -5.08 4.22 -6.82
C ALA A 56 -4.09 3.48 -7.72
N ASP A 57 -3.23 4.23 -8.43
CA ASP A 57 -2.15 3.67 -9.25
C ASP A 57 -1.18 2.83 -8.43
N PHE A 58 -0.78 3.32 -7.25
CA PHE A 58 0.09 2.58 -6.35
C PHE A 58 -0.52 1.25 -5.89
N LEU A 59 -1.82 1.25 -5.59
CA LEU A 59 -2.56 0.07 -5.19
C LEU A 59 -2.60 -0.97 -6.31
N ILE A 60 -2.77 -0.52 -7.56
CA ILE A 60 -2.68 -1.34 -8.77
C ILE A 60 -1.28 -1.93 -8.90
N ASP A 61 -0.24 -1.11 -8.80
CA ASP A 61 1.15 -1.57 -8.90
C ASP A 61 1.49 -2.60 -7.81
N ALA A 62 1.05 -2.36 -6.58
CA ALA A 62 1.25 -3.29 -5.47
C ALA A 62 0.56 -4.64 -5.70
N GLU A 63 -0.65 -4.64 -6.29
CA GLU A 63 -1.33 -5.88 -6.67
C GLU A 63 -0.60 -6.60 -7.82
N LEU A 64 -0.27 -5.89 -8.90
CA LEU A 64 0.38 -6.48 -10.09
C LEU A 64 1.74 -7.11 -9.76
N ASN A 65 2.47 -6.52 -8.80
CA ASN A 65 3.77 -7.03 -8.36
C ASN A 65 3.69 -8.02 -7.18
N ASN A 66 2.49 -8.44 -6.77
CA ASN A 66 2.27 -9.34 -5.64
C ASN A 66 2.93 -8.85 -4.34
N LEU A 67 2.67 -7.60 -3.97
CA LEU A 67 3.20 -6.95 -2.76
C LEU A 67 2.10 -6.81 -1.69
N PRO A 68 1.63 -7.93 -1.07
CA PRO A 68 0.44 -7.94 -0.23
C PRO A 68 0.58 -7.09 1.04
N VAL A 69 1.79 -6.96 1.59
CA VAL A 69 2.04 -6.15 2.78
C VAL A 69 1.94 -4.66 2.46
N LEU A 70 2.52 -4.21 1.35
CA LEU A 70 2.40 -2.83 0.88
C LEU A 70 0.96 -2.48 0.52
N LYS A 71 0.24 -3.42 -0.12
CA LYS A 71 -1.20 -3.27 -0.39
C LYS A 71 -2.00 -3.05 0.90
N ARG A 72 -1.72 -3.81 1.95
CA ARG A 72 -2.38 -3.66 3.27
C ARG A 72 -2.08 -2.30 3.92
N VAL A 73 -0.82 -1.86 3.88
CA VAL A 73 -0.43 -0.54 4.40
C VAL A 73 -1.14 0.57 3.63
N CYS A 74 -1.19 0.47 2.30
CA CYS A 74 -1.90 1.42 1.46
C CYS A 74 -3.41 1.42 1.72
N GLU A 75 -4.05 0.25 1.87
CA GLU A 75 -5.45 0.13 2.27
C GLU A 75 -5.71 0.88 3.58
N GLY A 76 -4.86 0.67 4.59
CA GLY A 76 -4.97 1.35 5.88
C GLY A 76 -4.84 2.87 5.78
N TYR A 77 -3.90 3.34 4.96
CA TYR A 77 -3.73 4.77 4.70
C TYR A 77 -4.97 5.37 4.01
N LEU A 78 -5.44 4.78 2.91
CA LEU A 78 -6.65 5.23 2.20
C LEU A 78 -7.89 5.26 3.12
N CYS A 79 -8.03 4.25 3.98
CA CYS A 79 -9.08 4.23 4.99
C CYS A 79 -8.96 5.40 5.99
N SER A 80 -7.75 5.77 6.39
CA SER A 80 -7.52 6.92 7.28
C SER A 80 -7.84 8.24 6.59
N GLU A 81 -7.51 8.38 5.31
CA GLU A 81 -7.83 9.55 4.49
C GLU A 81 -9.35 9.69 4.32
N LEU A 82 -10.06 8.61 3.98
CA LEU A 82 -11.52 8.61 3.86
C LEU A 82 -12.24 9.00 5.16
N ASN A 83 -11.67 8.65 6.32
CA ASN A 83 -12.25 9.02 7.61
C ASN A 83 -11.95 10.47 8.03
N THR A 84 -10.96 11.12 7.42
CA THR A 84 -10.48 12.45 7.83
C THR A 84 -10.77 13.55 6.81
N LYS A 85 -10.84 13.21 5.52
CA LYS A 85 -11.15 14.12 4.42
C LYS A 85 -12.57 13.90 3.94
N ASN A 86 -13.44 14.87 4.19
CA ASN A 86 -14.84 14.84 3.76
C ASN A 86 -15.06 15.40 2.34
N ASP A 87 -14.02 15.94 1.70
CA ASP A 87 -14.12 16.67 0.42
C ASP A 87 -13.52 15.88 -0.76
N LEU A 88 -13.60 14.54 -0.69
CA LEU A 88 -13.26 13.70 -1.82
C LEU A 88 -14.44 13.67 -2.79
N ILE A 89 -14.17 13.81 -4.08
CA ILE A 89 -15.21 13.76 -5.12
C ILE A 89 -15.81 12.36 -5.25
N THR A 90 -17.06 12.30 -5.70
CA THR A 90 -17.80 11.04 -5.84
C THR A 90 -17.20 10.11 -6.90
N SER A 91 -16.61 10.64 -7.97
CA SER A 91 -15.96 9.81 -8.99
C SER A 91 -14.74 9.04 -8.46
N LEU A 92 -13.89 9.66 -7.65
CA LEU A 92 -12.78 9.00 -6.95
C LEU A 92 -13.29 7.92 -5.99
N LEU A 93 -14.36 8.21 -5.23
CA LEU A 93 -14.96 7.20 -4.36
C LEU A 93 -15.47 5.98 -5.14
N LEU A 94 -16.05 6.19 -6.32
CA LEU A 94 -16.48 5.10 -7.19
C LEU A 94 -15.29 4.29 -7.72
N GLU A 95 -14.19 4.95 -8.08
CA GLU A 95 -12.95 4.29 -8.49
C GLU A 95 -12.33 3.46 -7.35
N LEU A 96 -12.20 4.04 -6.15
CA LEU A 96 -11.72 3.34 -4.97
C LEU A 96 -12.62 2.16 -4.60
N LEU A 97 -13.94 2.29 -4.75
CA LEU A 97 -14.87 1.19 -4.53
C LEU A 97 -14.63 0.05 -5.52
N PHE A 98 -14.44 0.37 -6.80
CA PHE A 98 -14.12 -0.62 -7.83
C PHE A 98 -12.82 -1.35 -7.49
N LEU A 99 -11.74 -0.63 -7.19
CA LEU A 99 -10.45 -1.22 -6.81
C LEU A 99 -10.58 -2.09 -5.55
N ALA A 100 -11.32 -1.63 -4.54
CA ALA A 100 -11.52 -2.38 -3.31
C ALA A 100 -12.28 -3.70 -3.54
N ILE A 101 -13.20 -3.74 -4.49
CA ILE A 101 -13.89 -4.98 -4.89
C ILE A 101 -12.93 -5.89 -5.65
N VAL A 102 -12.22 -5.38 -6.66
CA VAL A 102 -11.33 -6.17 -7.52
C VAL A 102 -10.15 -6.77 -6.73
N PHE A 103 -9.53 -5.98 -5.85
CA PHE A 103 -8.38 -6.40 -5.05
C PHE A 103 -8.74 -7.03 -3.69
N ASN A 104 -10.04 -7.24 -3.44
CA ASN A 104 -10.58 -7.83 -2.23
C ASN A 104 -10.17 -7.09 -0.93
N LEU A 105 -10.17 -5.76 -0.98
CA LEU A 105 -9.86 -4.88 0.14
C LEU A 105 -11.11 -4.61 0.97
N ARG A 106 -11.34 -5.48 1.95
CA ARG A 106 -12.59 -5.53 2.71
C ARG A 106 -12.88 -4.25 3.49
N VAL A 107 -11.84 -3.64 4.08
CA VAL A 107 -12.02 -2.46 4.94
C VAL A 107 -12.27 -1.24 4.06
N LEU A 108 -11.46 -1.06 3.02
CA LEU A 108 -11.63 0.03 2.07
C LEU A 108 -12.99 -0.03 1.38
N LYS A 109 -13.44 -1.22 0.97
CA LYS A 109 -14.78 -1.42 0.39
C LYS A 109 -15.88 -0.95 1.35
N SER A 110 -15.79 -1.31 2.63
CA SER A 110 -16.81 -0.96 3.62
C SER A 110 -16.88 0.55 3.86
N ILE A 111 -15.72 1.20 4.03
CA ILE A 111 -15.66 2.64 4.31
C ILE A 111 -16.12 3.43 3.09
N THR A 112 -15.65 3.06 1.90
CA THR A 112 -16.03 3.74 0.66
C THR A 112 -17.53 3.62 0.37
N LEU A 113 -18.13 2.44 0.61
CA LEU A 113 -19.59 2.27 0.52
C LEU A 113 -20.33 3.13 1.55
N SER A 114 -19.82 3.23 2.77
CA SER A 114 -20.41 4.08 3.80
C SER A 114 -20.41 5.55 3.36
N GLU A 115 -19.31 6.02 2.77
CA GLU A 115 -19.21 7.40 2.30
C GLU A 115 -20.14 7.68 1.13
N LEU A 116 -20.16 6.80 0.12
CA LEU A 116 -21.07 6.89 -1.01
C LEU A 116 -22.55 6.83 -0.60
N SER A 117 -22.88 6.11 0.47
CA SER A 117 -24.26 6.02 0.97
C SER A 117 -24.83 7.35 1.45
N ASN A 118 -23.95 8.32 1.76
CA ASN A 118 -24.35 9.68 2.14
C ASN A 118 -24.62 10.59 0.92
N ARG A 119 -24.38 10.12 -0.31
CA ARG A 119 -24.43 10.92 -1.55
C ARG A 119 -25.35 10.35 -2.63
N PRO A 120 -26.58 9.92 -2.30
CA PRO A 120 -27.45 9.27 -3.28
C PRO A 120 -27.82 10.16 -4.46
N GLU A 121 -27.91 11.49 -4.26
CA GLU A 121 -28.31 12.43 -5.31
C GLU A 121 -27.24 12.60 -6.39
N GLU A 122 -25.95 12.49 -6.01
CA GLU A 122 -24.84 12.52 -6.97
C GLU A 122 -24.75 11.25 -7.81
N LEU A 123 -25.38 10.16 -7.36
CA LEU A 123 -25.41 8.88 -8.05
C LEU A 123 -26.66 8.71 -8.93
N GLU A 124 -27.63 9.62 -8.83
CA GLU A 124 -28.88 9.57 -9.60
C GLU A 124 -28.67 9.88 -11.08
N ASP A 125 -27.77 10.81 -11.39
CA ASP A 125 -27.35 11.13 -12.76
C ASP A 125 -25.82 11.09 -12.91
N PRO A 126 -25.25 9.91 -13.26
CA PRO A 126 -23.81 9.73 -13.40
C PRO A 126 -23.17 10.60 -14.50
N GLU A 127 -23.92 11.09 -15.49
CA GLU A 127 -23.36 11.94 -16.55
C GLU A 127 -22.90 13.30 -15.99
N ILE A 128 -23.50 13.77 -14.90
CA ILE A 128 -23.09 15.01 -14.23
C ILE A 128 -21.68 14.87 -13.65
N LEU A 129 -21.31 13.69 -13.15
CA LEU A 129 -19.97 13.43 -12.63
C LEU A 129 -18.88 13.57 -13.69
N LEU A 130 -19.20 13.27 -14.95
CA LEU A 130 -18.29 13.43 -16.09
C LEU A 130 -18.13 14.89 -16.55
N ASN A 131 -18.98 15.79 -16.05
CA ASN A 131 -18.90 17.23 -16.35
C ASN A 131 -18.05 18.01 -15.33
N LEU A 132 -17.50 17.35 -14.32
CA LEU A 132 -16.56 17.94 -13.36
C LEU A 132 -15.28 18.40 -14.07
N ASP A 133 -14.69 19.49 -13.59
CA ASP A 133 -13.53 20.13 -14.25
C ASP A 133 -12.30 19.23 -14.32
N GLU A 134 -12.23 18.22 -13.47
CA GLU A 134 -11.17 17.22 -13.44
C GLU A 134 -11.18 16.28 -14.66
N TYR A 135 -12.29 16.23 -15.39
CA TYR A 135 -12.48 15.43 -16.61
C TYR A 135 -12.49 16.28 -17.90
N LYS A 136 -12.19 17.58 -17.82
CA LYS A 136 -12.11 18.51 -18.97
C LYS A 136 -10.67 18.85 -19.35
#